data_AF-A0A507DKZ0-F1
#
_entry.id   AF-A0A507DKZ0-F1
#
_cell.length_a   1.000
_cell.length_b   1.000
_cell.length_c   1.000
_cell.angle_alpha   90.00
_cell.angle_beta   90.00
_cell.angle_gamma   90.00
#
_symmetry.space_group_name_H-M   'P 1'
#
loop_
_entity.id
_entity.type
_entity.pdbx_description
1 polymer ?
#
loop_
_entity_poly.entity_id
_entity_poly.type
_entity_poly.pdbx_seq_one_letter_code
_entity_poly.pdbx_strand_id
1 'polypeptide(L)'
;MAGSPHLTDEQRLEQLGYKQELKRELSSFTNFAFSFSIISILTGLNGLYMYGFNTGGPVAIIWGWPVVSFFTLLVGLALAEICSSYPSSGALYYWAAQLSGPKWAPLASWVTGWFNLLGQIGCTAGIVFAQATVMLQIAALNNPEYTLTPAHQVLLCGAILIIHALLNTFAVKLVNALNYVSVWWHIIGVAVIVISIAVKAPMHQSASYVFGYATLGIWFILCTWAMG
;
A
#
# COMPACT_ATOMS: atom_id res chain seq x y z
N MET A 1 -4.09 -44.70 -7.27
CA MET A 1 -3.86 -43.58 -6.33
C MET A 1 -4.73 -42.44 -6.80
N ALA A 2 -5.96 -42.36 -6.30
CA ALA A 2 -6.94 -41.35 -6.73
C ALA A 2 -6.66 -40.05 -5.98
N GLY A 3 -6.45 -38.96 -6.72
CA GLY A 3 -6.26 -37.62 -6.16
C GLY A 3 -7.46 -37.20 -5.33
N SER A 4 -7.20 -36.67 -4.14
CA SER A 4 -8.19 -36.07 -3.26
C SER A 4 -9.05 -35.06 -4.03
N PRO A 5 -10.39 -35.08 -3.91
CA PRO A 5 -11.22 -34.05 -4.51
C PRO A 5 -10.86 -32.72 -3.86
N HIS A 6 -10.44 -31.74 -4.66
CA HIS A 6 -10.31 -30.36 -4.19
C HIS A 6 -11.70 -29.88 -3.78
N LEU A 7 -11.96 -29.84 -2.47
CA LEU A 7 -13.16 -29.22 -1.90
C LEU A 7 -13.24 -27.78 -2.42
N THR A 8 -14.40 -27.37 -2.96
CA THR A 8 -14.62 -25.98 -3.35
C THR A 8 -14.57 -25.07 -2.11
N ASP A 9 -14.12 -23.83 -2.25
CA ASP A 9 -14.04 -22.85 -1.15
C ASP A 9 -15.37 -22.73 -0.39
N GLU A 10 -16.48 -22.91 -1.10
CA GLU A 10 -17.86 -22.99 -0.59
C GLU A 10 -18.05 -24.13 0.43
N GLN A 11 -17.58 -25.33 0.11
CA GLN A 11 -17.65 -26.50 0.99
C GLN A 11 -16.70 -26.35 2.19
N ARG A 12 -15.56 -25.68 2.00
CA ARG A 12 -14.60 -25.37 3.08
C ARG A 12 -15.18 -24.32 4.05
N LEU A 13 -15.86 -23.32 3.54
CA LEU A 13 -16.59 -22.30 4.31
C LEU A 13 -17.75 -22.91 5.12
N GLU A 14 -18.51 -23.79 4.48
CA GLU A 14 -19.63 -24.50 5.12
C GLU A 14 -19.14 -25.43 6.24
N GLN A 15 -18.00 -26.11 6.06
CA GLN A 15 -17.33 -26.89 7.11
C GLN A 15 -16.84 -26.03 8.29
N LEU A 16 -16.51 -24.77 8.06
CA LEU A 16 -16.12 -23.81 9.10
C LEU A 16 -17.32 -23.11 9.76
N GLY A 17 -18.56 -23.49 9.41
CA GLY A 17 -19.79 -22.93 9.96
C GLY A 17 -20.15 -21.54 9.43
N TYR A 18 -19.51 -21.09 8.34
CA TYR A 18 -19.79 -19.80 7.70
C TYR A 18 -20.61 -19.99 6.43
N LYS A 19 -21.80 -19.40 6.39
CA LYS A 19 -22.61 -19.31 5.17
C LYS A 19 -22.01 -18.23 4.26
N GLN A 20 -21.62 -18.60 3.05
CA GLN A 20 -21.05 -17.67 2.07
C GLN A 20 -22.09 -16.65 1.62
N GLU A 21 -22.05 -15.43 2.15
CA GLU A 21 -23.01 -14.35 1.82
C GLU A 21 -22.47 -13.33 0.80
N LEU A 22 -21.16 -13.34 0.51
CA LEU A 22 -20.56 -12.45 -0.48
C LEU A 22 -20.62 -13.06 -1.89
N LYS A 23 -21.35 -12.39 -2.79
CA LYS A 23 -21.35 -12.70 -4.22
C LYS A 23 -19.93 -12.55 -4.76
N ARG A 24 -19.46 -13.60 -5.43
CA ARG A 24 -18.11 -13.69 -6.02
C ARG A 24 -18.05 -12.84 -7.30
N GLU A 25 -18.07 -11.51 -7.14
CA GLU A 25 -18.11 -10.56 -8.28
C GLU A 25 -16.71 -10.12 -8.78
N LEU A 26 -15.64 -10.45 -8.05
CA LEU A 26 -14.27 -10.08 -8.42
C LEU A 26 -13.55 -11.27 -9.07
N SER A 27 -13.23 -11.14 -10.36
CA SER A 27 -12.33 -12.05 -11.07
C SER A 27 -10.92 -12.01 -10.45
N SER A 28 -10.12 -13.08 -10.58
CA SER A 28 -8.73 -13.11 -10.10
C SER A 28 -7.90 -11.95 -10.66
N PHE A 29 -8.15 -11.57 -11.92
CA PHE A 29 -7.52 -10.39 -12.53
C PHE A 29 -7.96 -9.08 -11.87
N THR A 30 -9.26 -8.95 -11.56
CA THR A 30 -9.80 -7.78 -10.85
C THR A 30 -9.22 -7.66 -9.44
N ASN A 31 -9.06 -8.78 -8.74
CA ASN A 31 -8.45 -8.79 -7.41
C ASN A 31 -6.97 -8.34 -7.48
N PHE A 32 -6.21 -8.85 -8.46
CA PHE A 32 -4.84 -8.39 -8.69
C PHE A 32 -4.76 -6.90 -9.03
N ALA A 33 -5.62 -6.43 -9.95
CA ALA A 33 -5.73 -5.03 -10.35
C ALA A 33 -6.04 -4.11 -9.16
N PHE A 34 -6.92 -4.56 -8.26
CA PHE A 34 -7.26 -3.84 -7.05
C PHE A 34 -6.09 -3.77 -6.07
N SER A 35 -5.41 -4.88 -5.80
CA SER A 35 -4.20 -4.90 -4.94
C SER A 35 -3.09 -4.02 -5.51
N PHE A 36 -2.85 -4.06 -6.82
CA PHE A 36 -1.87 -3.22 -7.49
C PHE A 36 -2.19 -1.73 -7.35
N SER A 37 -3.46 -1.37 -7.50
CA SER A 37 -3.92 0.03 -7.33
C SER A 37 -3.74 0.53 -5.90
N ILE A 38 -3.94 -0.34 -4.89
CA ILE A 38 -3.72 0.02 -3.48
C ILE A 38 -2.24 0.29 -3.20
N ILE A 39 -1.33 -0.53 -3.73
CA ILE A 39 0.12 -0.39 -3.47
C ILE A 39 0.71 0.86 -4.16
N SER A 40 0.01 1.43 -5.16
CA SER A 40 0.27 2.71 -5.85
C SER A 40 1.72 3.22 -5.78
N ILE A 41 2.52 2.82 -6.78
CA ILE A 41 3.93 3.21 -6.88
C ILE A 41 4.10 4.73 -6.98
N LEU A 42 3.24 5.41 -7.75
CA LEU A 42 3.34 6.86 -7.93
C LEU A 42 3.20 7.62 -6.59
N THR A 43 2.22 7.23 -5.78
CA THR A 43 1.94 7.92 -4.51
C THR A 43 3.05 7.67 -3.50
N GLY A 44 3.44 6.41 -3.34
CA GLY A 44 4.49 6.03 -2.39
C GLY A 44 5.86 6.62 -2.75
N LEU A 45 6.23 6.58 -4.03
CA LEU A 45 7.51 7.13 -4.50
C LEU A 45 7.52 8.65 -4.37
N ASN A 46 6.49 9.36 -4.81
CA ASN A 46 6.48 10.82 -4.77
C ASN A 46 6.65 11.38 -3.34
N GLY A 47 6.03 10.76 -2.33
CA GLY A 47 6.11 11.24 -0.95
C GLY A 47 7.45 10.96 -0.26
N LEU A 48 8.08 9.82 -0.56
CA LEU A 48 9.21 9.32 0.22
C LEU A 48 10.55 9.34 -0.54
N TYR A 49 10.53 9.56 -1.86
CA TYR A 49 11.73 9.49 -2.68
C TYR A 49 12.82 10.46 -2.23
N MET A 50 12.46 11.73 -1.98
CA MET A 50 13.42 12.74 -1.51
C MET A 50 13.96 12.40 -0.12
N TYR A 51 13.12 11.85 0.76
CA TYR A 51 13.57 11.42 2.08
C TYR A 51 14.58 10.27 1.97
N GLY A 52 14.26 9.23 1.20
CA GLY A 52 15.17 8.10 0.95
C GLY A 52 16.49 8.52 0.27
N PHE A 53 16.42 9.46 -0.66
CA PHE A 53 17.59 9.97 -1.37
C PHE A 53 18.53 10.73 -0.44
N ASN A 54 17.98 11.61 0.40
CA ASN A 54 18.77 12.40 1.35
C ASN A 54 19.36 11.54 2.48
N THR A 55 18.65 10.50 2.91
CA THR A 55 19.08 9.68 4.06
C THR A 55 20.01 8.53 3.69
N GLY A 56 19.77 7.84 2.56
CA GLY A 56 20.53 6.65 2.16
C GLY A 56 21.31 6.78 0.85
N GLY A 57 21.09 7.85 0.09
CA GLY A 57 21.67 8.04 -1.23
C GLY A 57 21.08 7.11 -2.31
N PRO A 58 21.58 7.23 -3.56
CA PRO A 58 21.15 6.43 -4.71
C PRO A 58 21.23 4.92 -4.46
N VAL A 59 22.28 4.45 -3.79
CA VAL A 59 22.51 3.03 -3.49
C VAL A 59 21.38 2.45 -2.66
N ALA A 60 20.93 3.15 -1.61
CA ALA A 60 19.87 2.66 -0.73
C ALA A 60 18.53 2.54 -1.46
N ILE A 61 18.22 3.46 -2.38
CA ILE A 61 16.98 3.38 -3.17
C ILE A 61 17.03 2.19 -4.12
N ILE A 62 18.17 1.95 -4.78
CA ILE A 62 18.29 0.90 -5.81
C ILE A 62 18.39 -0.49 -5.21
N TRP A 63 19.24 -0.69 -4.20
CA TRP A 63 19.44 -1.99 -3.58
C TRP A 63 18.47 -2.27 -2.44
N GLY A 64 17.99 -1.23 -1.75
CA GLY A 64 16.98 -1.38 -0.72
C GLY A 64 15.66 -1.92 -1.27
N TRP A 65 15.26 -1.52 -2.48
CA TRP A 65 14.00 -1.94 -3.07
C TRP A 65 13.93 -3.46 -3.34
N PRO A 66 14.90 -4.11 -4.02
CA PRO A 66 14.92 -5.57 -4.18
C PRO A 66 15.01 -6.32 -2.85
N VAL A 67 15.82 -5.84 -1.91
CA VAL A 67 16.02 -6.50 -0.61
C VAL A 67 14.72 -6.50 0.19
N VAL A 68 14.07 -5.34 0.33
CA VAL A 68 12.79 -5.23 1.03
C VAL A 68 11.72 -6.06 0.32
N SER A 69 11.67 -5.98 -1.02
CA SER A 69 10.70 -6.77 -1.81
C SER A 69 10.88 -8.27 -1.58
N PHE A 70 12.11 -8.78 -1.49
CA PHE A 70 12.37 -10.19 -1.22
C PHE A 70 11.79 -10.62 0.15
N PHE A 71 12.06 -9.87 1.21
CA PHE A 71 11.50 -10.19 2.54
C PHE A 71 9.98 -10.04 2.58
N THR A 72 9.41 -9.03 1.92
CA THR A 72 7.96 -8.87 1.81
C THR A 72 7.31 -10.02 1.05
N LEU A 73 7.97 -10.57 0.02
CA LEU A 73 7.49 -11.76 -0.70
C LEU A 73 7.42 -12.98 0.22
N LEU A 74 8.42 -13.19 1.10
CA LEU A 74 8.39 -14.30 2.07
C LEU A 74 7.18 -14.20 3.02
N VAL A 75 6.90 -12.99 3.52
CA VAL A 75 5.71 -12.73 4.34
C VAL A 75 4.43 -12.96 3.54
N GLY A 76 4.38 -12.52 2.28
CA GLY A 76 3.26 -12.75 1.38
C GLY A 76 3.00 -14.23 1.11
N LEU A 77 4.04 -15.04 0.94
CA LEU A 77 3.93 -16.49 0.77
C LEU A 77 3.39 -17.18 2.03
N ALA A 78 3.84 -16.78 3.22
CA ALA A 78 3.31 -17.30 4.48
C ALA A 78 1.82 -16.96 4.65
N LEU A 79 1.41 -15.72 4.31
CA LEU A 79 0.00 -15.34 4.33
C LEU A 79 -0.83 -16.09 3.27
N ALA A 80 -0.27 -16.38 2.10
CA ALA A 80 -0.94 -17.15 1.06
C ALA A 80 -1.27 -18.59 1.51
N GLU A 81 -0.36 -19.23 2.26
CA GLU A 81 -0.60 -20.55 2.84
C GLU A 81 -1.79 -20.53 3.83
N ILE A 82 -1.83 -19.51 4.69
CA ILE A 82 -2.93 -19.31 5.64
C ILE A 82 -4.25 -19.02 4.91
N CYS A 83 -4.24 -18.16 3.89
CA CYS A 83 -5.41 -17.85 3.06
C CYS A 83 -6.02 -19.10 2.43
N SER A 84 -5.16 -20.00 1.92
CA SER A 84 -5.60 -21.25 1.26
C SER A 84 -6.25 -22.23 2.24
N SER A 85 -5.85 -22.17 3.52
CA SER A 85 -6.40 -23.04 4.56
C SER A 85 -7.71 -22.51 5.14
N TYR A 86 -7.87 -21.18 5.21
CA TYR A 86 -8.99 -20.49 5.86
C TYR A 86 -9.54 -19.36 4.97
N PRO A 87 -10.34 -19.67 3.94
CA PRO A 87 -10.91 -18.68 3.04
C PRO A 87 -12.08 -17.93 3.71
N SER A 88 -11.81 -17.00 4.63
CA SER A 88 -12.83 -16.21 5.34
C SER A 88 -12.75 -14.72 4.97
N SER A 89 -13.91 -14.06 4.81
CA SER A 89 -14.05 -12.63 4.51
C SER A 89 -13.56 -11.69 5.63
N GLY A 90 -13.31 -12.25 6.82
CA GLY A 90 -12.68 -11.57 7.97
C GLY A 90 -11.21 -11.90 8.21
N ALA A 91 -10.60 -12.64 7.28
CA ALA A 91 -9.19 -13.01 7.16
C ALA A 91 -8.33 -12.79 8.41
N LEU A 92 -7.78 -11.59 8.61
CA LEU A 92 -6.71 -11.34 9.59
C LEU A 92 -7.07 -11.66 11.05
N TYR A 93 -8.20 -11.16 11.56
CA TYR A 93 -8.59 -11.42 12.95
C TYR A 93 -9.07 -12.86 13.13
N TYR A 94 -9.70 -13.43 12.11
CA TYR A 94 -10.13 -14.83 12.12
C TYR A 94 -8.93 -15.79 12.10
N TRP A 95 -7.92 -15.53 11.27
CA TRP A 95 -6.68 -16.31 11.21
C TRP A 95 -5.93 -16.23 12.54
N ALA A 96 -5.87 -15.05 13.17
CA ALA A 96 -5.29 -14.87 14.50
C ALA A 96 -6.04 -15.70 15.58
N ALA A 97 -7.38 -15.76 15.49
CA ALA A 97 -8.19 -16.61 16.36
C ALA A 97 -7.84 -18.10 16.21
N GLN A 98 -7.78 -18.58 14.97
CA GLN A 98 -7.55 -19.99 14.65
C GLN A 98 -6.13 -20.45 15.01
N LEU A 99 -5.13 -19.58 14.85
CA LEU A 99 -3.72 -19.91 15.11
C LEU A 99 -3.33 -19.84 16.59
N SER A 100 -4.05 -19.07 17.42
CA SER A 100 -3.70 -18.82 18.83
C SER A 100 -4.27 -19.85 19.83
N GLY A 101 -5.11 -20.77 19.35
CA GLY A 101 -5.75 -21.81 20.16
C GLY A 101 -6.93 -21.31 21.02
N PRO A 102 -7.78 -22.22 21.56
CA PRO A 102 -9.10 -21.87 22.10
C PRO A 102 -9.08 -20.86 23.26
N LYS A 103 -8.00 -20.87 24.05
CA LYS A 103 -7.85 -20.03 25.24
C LYS A 103 -7.46 -18.58 24.90
N TRP A 104 -6.67 -18.37 23.84
CA TRP A 104 -6.15 -17.06 23.46
C TRP A 104 -6.86 -16.46 22.24
N ALA A 105 -7.69 -17.24 21.55
CA ALA A 105 -8.43 -16.82 20.37
C ALA A 105 -9.16 -15.46 20.51
N PRO A 106 -9.89 -15.16 21.61
CA PRO A 106 -10.54 -13.87 21.77
C PRO A 106 -9.54 -12.71 21.88
N LEU A 107 -8.45 -12.90 22.64
CA LEU A 107 -7.44 -11.86 22.84
C LEU A 107 -6.64 -11.60 21.57
N ALA A 108 -6.19 -12.65 20.89
CA ALA A 108 -5.43 -12.53 19.64
C ALA A 108 -6.26 -11.81 18.56
N SER A 109 -7.53 -12.20 18.41
CA SER A 109 -8.45 -11.55 17.46
C SER A 109 -8.69 -10.08 17.80
N TRP A 110 -8.86 -9.77 19.09
CA TRP A 110 -9.05 -8.41 19.58
C TRP A 110 -7.84 -7.53 19.26
N VAL A 111 -6.64 -7.99 19.61
CA VAL A 111 -5.40 -7.27 19.34
C VAL A 111 -5.22 -7.07 17.84
N THR A 112 -5.31 -8.13 17.04
CA THR A 112 -5.19 -8.04 15.57
C THR A 112 -6.22 -7.10 14.96
N GLY A 113 -7.46 -7.12 15.45
CA GLY A 113 -8.52 -6.21 15.00
C GLY A 113 -8.20 -4.74 15.28
N TRP A 114 -7.74 -4.42 16.50
CA TRP A 114 -7.36 -3.05 16.86
C TRP A 114 -6.13 -2.56 16.10
N PHE A 115 -5.10 -3.39 15.96
CA PHE A 115 -3.92 -3.04 15.17
C PHE A 115 -4.27 -2.82 13.70
N ASN A 116 -5.16 -3.64 13.13
CA ASN A 116 -5.63 -3.44 11.76
C ASN A 116 -6.43 -2.12 11.63
N LEU A 117 -7.30 -1.80 12.59
CA LEU A 117 -8.05 -0.55 12.59
C LEU A 117 -7.13 0.68 12.70
N LEU A 118 -6.21 0.68 13.66
CA LEU A 118 -5.25 1.77 13.84
C LEU A 118 -4.34 1.92 12.62
N GLY A 119 -3.89 0.81 12.04
CA GLY A 119 -3.11 0.79 10.81
C GLY A 119 -3.88 1.43 9.65
N GLN A 120 -5.17 1.13 9.50
CA GLN A 120 -6.00 1.71 8.44
C GLN A 120 -6.28 3.20 8.65
N ILE A 121 -6.51 3.63 9.90
CA ILE A 121 -6.66 5.06 10.21
C ILE A 121 -5.37 5.81 9.89
N GLY A 122 -4.22 5.28 10.33
CA GLY A 122 -2.91 5.88 10.07
C GLY A 122 -2.57 5.93 8.58
N CYS A 123 -2.82 4.85 7.85
CA CYS A 123 -2.62 4.77 6.40
C CYS A 123 -3.48 5.80 5.66
N THR A 124 -4.78 5.88 5.99
CA THR A 124 -5.70 6.85 5.39
C THR A 124 -5.26 8.28 5.67
N ALA A 125 -4.88 8.59 6.91
CA ALA A 125 -4.39 9.91 7.29
C ALA A 125 -3.10 10.28 6.54
N GLY A 126 -2.15 9.34 6.43
CA GLY A 126 -0.89 9.54 5.71
C GLY A 126 -1.08 9.81 4.22
N ILE A 127 -1.97 9.04 3.57
CA ILE A 127 -2.27 9.23 2.13
C ILE A 127 -2.94 10.58 1.90
N VAL A 128 -3.95 10.94 2.71
CA VAL A 128 -4.64 12.23 2.54
C VAL A 128 -3.69 13.40 2.79
N PHE A 129 -2.79 13.27 3.78
CA PHE A 129 -1.77 14.29 4.04
C PHE A 129 -0.81 14.46 2.85
N ALA A 130 -0.36 13.36 2.25
CA ALA A 130 0.48 13.39 1.05
C ALA A 130 -0.27 14.03 -0.14
N GLN A 131 -1.54 13.68 -0.35
CA GLN A 131 -2.38 14.27 -1.40
C GLN A 131 -2.55 15.79 -1.22
N ALA A 132 -2.90 16.23 0.00
CA ALA A 132 -3.03 17.65 0.32
C ALA A 132 -1.71 18.41 0.10
N THR A 133 -0.59 17.79 0.47
CA THR A 133 0.75 18.37 0.24
C THR A 133 0.97 18.63 -1.25
N VAL A 134 0.75 17.63 -2.11
CA VAL A 134 0.97 17.77 -3.56
C VAL A 134 0.06 18.84 -4.17
N MET A 135 -1.22 18.87 -3.79
CA MET A 135 -2.17 19.88 -4.30
C MET A 135 -1.74 21.30 -3.91
N LEU A 136 -1.28 21.49 -2.68
CA LEU A 136 -0.78 22.79 -2.21
C LEU A 136 0.51 23.19 -2.92
N GLN A 137 1.44 22.27 -3.15
CA GLN A 137 2.66 22.53 -3.91
C GLN A 137 2.35 22.97 -5.35
N ILE A 138 1.38 22.31 -6.01
CA ILE A 138 0.91 22.72 -7.34
C ILE A 138 0.28 24.13 -7.30
N ALA A 139 -0.49 24.44 -6.25
CA ALA A 139 -1.08 25.78 -6.09
C ALA A 139 0.00 26.86 -5.93
N ALA A 140 1.05 26.58 -5.15
CA ALA A 140 2.19 27.48 -4.96
C ALA A 140 3.01 27.69 -6.24
N LEU A 141 3.19 26.63 -7.06
CA LEU A 141 3.89 26.75 -8.35
C LEU A 141 3.15 27.66 -9.35
N ASN A 142 1.82 27.68 -9.29
CA ASN A 142 1.00 28.51 -10.17
C ASN A 142 0.81 29.95 -9.67
N ASN A 143 1.02 30.20 -8.36
CA ASN A 143 0.82 31.50 -7.73
C ASN A 143 1.99 31.87 -6.81
N PRO A 144 2.94 32.72 -7.26
CA PRO A 144 4.15 33.05 -6.50
C PRO A 144 3.91 33.73 -5.14
N GLU A 145 2.75 34.38 -4.96
CA GLU A 145 2.37 35.03 -3.70
C GLU A 145 1.69 34.09 -2.70
N TYR A 146 1.38 32.85 -3.11
CA TYR A 146 0.70 31.90 -2.26
C TYR A 146 1.65 31.33 -1.20
N THR A 147 1.38 31.62 0.07
CA THR A 147 2.15 31.09 1.19
C THR A 147 1.53 29.77 1.67
N LEU A 148 2.33 28.71 1.67
CA LEU A 148 1.94 27.44 2.29
C LEU A 148 1.93 27.62 3.80
N THR A 149 0.75 27.47 4.42
CA THR A 149 0.62 27.44 5.87
C THR A 149 0.17 26.05 6.33
N PRO A 150 0.58 25.60 7.53
CA PRO A 150 0.08 24.34 8.10
C PRO A 150 -1.45 24.31 8.24
N ALA A 151 -2.07 25.48 8.46
CA ALA A 151 -3.52 25.60 8.52
C ALA A 151 -4.19 25.25 7.19
N HIS A 152 -3.67 25.74 6.06
CA HIS A 152 -4.18 25.37 4.73
C HIS A 152 -4.10 23.86 4.49
N GLN A 153 -3.03 23.22 4.96
CA GLN A 153 -2.84 21.78 4.85
C GLN A 153 -3.86 20.99 5.67
N VAL A 154 -4.08 21.34 6.93
CA VAL A 154 -5.06 20.66 7.78
C VAL A 154 -6.48 20.85 7.25
N LEU A 155 -6.84 22.06 6.81
CA LEU A 155 -8.16 22.34 6.24
C LEU A 155 -8.40 21.53 4.96
N LEU A 156 -7.41 21.48 4.07
CA LEU A 156 -7.51 20.70 2.84
C LEU A 156 -7.60 19.19 3.12
N CYS A 157 -6.83 18.67 4.09
CA CYS A 157 -6.97 17.29 4.55
C CYS A 157 -8.38 16.98 5.04
N GLY A 158 -8.96 17.86 5.87
CA GLY A 158 -10.32 17.71 6.37
C GLY A 158 -11.36 17.68 5.24
N ALA A 159 -11.23 18.58 4.27
CA ALA A 159 -12.11 18.62 3.10
C ALA A 159 -12.01 17.34 2.25
N ILE A 160 -10.79 16.86 1.98
CA ILE A 160 -10.54 15.62 1.23
C ILE A 160 -11.14 14.41 1.97
N LEU A 161 -10.97 14.33 3.29
CA LEU A 161 -11.55 13.24 4.09
C LEU A 161 -13.07 13.21 4.02
N ILE A 162 -13.74 14.37 4.08
CA ILE A 162 -15.19 14.46 3.95
C ILE A 162 -15.62 13.95 2.57
N ILE A 163 -14.94 14.38 1.50
CA ILE A 163 -15.24 13.93 0.14
C ILE A 163 -15.04 12.41 0.01
N HIS A 164 -13.93 11.87 0.50
CA HIS A 164 -13.68 10.43 0.50
C HIS A 164 -14.74 9.66 1.30
N ALA A 165 -15.16 10.16 2.47
CA ALA A 165 -16.21 9.54 3.27
C ALA A 165 -17.56 9.51 2.54
N LEU A 166 -17.92 10.60 1.87
CA LEU A 166 -19.14 10.69 1.06
C LEU A 166 -19.09 9.73 -0.15
N LEU A 167 -17.98 9.71 -0.89
CA LEU A 167 -17.81 8.81 -2.03
C LEU A 167 -17.84 7.33 -1.60
N ASN A 168 -17.20 7.00 -0.47
CA ASN A 168 -17.21 5.66 0.07
C ASN A 168 -18.61 5.23 0.54
N THR A 169 -19.41 6.16 1.06
CA THR A 169 -20.77 5.85 1.55
C THR A 169 -21.78 5.73 0.40
N PHE A 170 -21.74 6.66 -0.56
CA PHE A 170 -22.82 6.81 -1.56
C PHE A 170 -22.46 6.33 -2.97
N ALA A 171 -21.17 6.21 -3.30
CA ALA A 171 -20.70 6.05 -4.67
C ALA A 171 -19.78 4.83 -4.87
N VAL A 172 -20.00 3.74 -4.12
CA VAL A 172 -19.17 2.52 -4.20
C VAL A 172 -19.05 1.96 -5.63
N LYS A 173 -20.11 2.05 -6.44
CA LYS A 173 -20.07 1.64 -7.86
C LYS A 173 -19.13 2.51 -8.71
N LEU A 174 -19.08 3.82 -8.43
CA LEU A 174 -18.15 4.74 -9.08
C LEU A 174 -16.72 4.47 -8.64
N VAL A 175 -16.50 4.22 -7.34
CA VAL A 175 -15.18 3.84 -6.80
C VAL A 175 -14.67 2.57 -7.48
N ASN A 176 -15.53 1.56 -7.67
CA ASN A 176 -15.15 0.35 -8.38
C ASN A 176 -14.78 0.61 -9.85
N ALA A 177 -15.48 1.50 -10.56
CA ALA A 177 -15.12 1.89 -11.92
C ALA A 177 -13.79 2.66 -11.97
N LEU A 178 -13.55 3.58 -11.03
CA LEU A 178 -12.31 4.34 -10.91
C LEU A 178 -11.11 3.41 -10.66
N ASN A 179 -11.28 2.35 -9.87
CA ASN A 179 -10.22 1.36 -9.64
C ASN A 179 -9.78 0.65 -10.92
N TYR A 180 -10.70 0.34 -11.85
CA TYR A 180 -10.32 -0.24 -13.14
C TYR A 180 -9.51 0.73 -14.00
N VAL A 181 -9.88 2.02 -14.01
CA VAL A 181 -9.14 3.06 -14.73
C VAL A 181 -7.78 3.35 -14.07
N SER A 182 -7.73 3.24 -12.74
CA SER A 182 -6.54 3.51 -11.93
C SER A 182 -5.35 2.67 -12.35
N VAL A 183 -5.53 1.38 -12.65
CA VAL A 183 -4.43 0.51 -13.10
C VAL A 183 -3.75 1.06 -14.36
N TRP A 184 -4.55 1.43 -15.36
CA TRP A 184 -4.03 2.00 -16.60
C TRP A 184 -3.38 3.36 -16.36
N TRP A 185 -3.97 4.19 -15.50
CA TRP A 185 -3.40 5.46 -15.11
C TRP A 185 -2.01 5.30 -14.46
N HIS A 186 -1.83 4.28 -13.62
CA HIS A 186 -0.54 4.00 -12.99
C HIS A 186 0.51 3.54 -14.02
N ILE A 187 0.15 2.60 -14.90
CA ILE A 187 1.06 2.09 -15.93
C ILE A 187 1.49 3.22 -16.87
N ILE A 188 0.53 3.98 -17.39
CA ILE A 188 0.79 5.09 -18.32
C ILE A 188 1.52 6.22 -17.59
N GLY A 189 1.11 6.56 -16.38
CA GLY A 189 1.73 7.63 -15.58
C GLY A 189 3.19 7.36 -15.28
N VAL A 190 3.54 6.14 -14.85
CA VAL A 190 4.95 5.75 -14.66
C VAL A 190 5.72 5.83 -15.97
N ALA A 191 5.18 5.28 -17.07
CA ALA A 191 5.85 5.33 -18.37
C ALA A 191 6.12 6.77 -18.82
N VAL A 192 5.13 7.66 -18.69
CA VAL A 192 5.26 9.08 -19.02
C VAL A 192 6.34 9.75 -18.17
N ILE A 193 6.37 9.51 -16.86
CA ILE A 193 7.41 10.09 -15.97
C ILE A 193 8.80 9.61 -16.38
N VAL A 194 8.98 8.30 -16.58
CA VAL A 194 10.28 7.71 -16.94
C VAL A 194 10.77 8.24 -18.29
N ILE A 195 9.91 8.24 -19.31
CA ILE A 195 10.25 8.75 -20.64
C ILE A 195 10.53 10.24 -20.60
N SER A 196 9.74 11.02 -19.86
CA SER A 196 9.94 12.47 -19.73
C SER A 196 11.28 12.78 -19.10
N ILE A 197 11.66 12.08 -18.02
CA ILE A 197 12.97 12.25 -17.39
C ILE A 197 14.07 11.84 -18.37
N ALA A 198 13.96 10.69 -19.03
CA ALA A 198 14.98 10.21 -19.96
C ALA A 198 15.22 11.16 -21.15
N VAL A 199 14.18 11.83 -21.63
CA VAL A 199 14.27 12.74 -22.79
C VAL A 199 14.63 14.17 -22.38
N LYS A 200 14.13 14.66 -21.24
CA LYS A 200 14.27 16.06 -20.81
C LYS A 200 15.42 16.29 -19.83
N ALA A 201 16.00 15.25 -19.22
CA ALA A 201 17.09 15.43 -18.26
C ALA A 201 18.34 15.99 -18.98
N PRO A 202 18.85 17.18 -18.58
CA PRO A 202 20.01 17.78 -19.22
C PRO A 202 21.32 17.08 -18.86
N MET A 203 21.37 16.32 -17.76
CA MET A 203 22.52 15.54 -17.34
C MET A 203 22.08 14.19 -16.75
N HIS A 204 22.72 13.11 -17.21
CA HIS A 204 22.54 11.77 -16.66
C HIS A 204 23.69 11.48 -15.69
N GLN A 205 23.36 10.97 -14.50
CA GLN A 205 24.36 10.60 -13.50
C GLN A 205 25.13 9.34 -13.92
N SER A 206 26.39 9.24 -13.54
CA SER A 206 27.22 8.07 -13.87
C SER A 206 26.72 6.82 -13.15
N ALA A 207 26.88 5.65 -13.79
CA ALA A 207 26.52 4.37 -13.18
C ALA A 207 27.24 4.14 -11.84
N SER A 208 28.48 4.61 -11.69
CA SER A 208 29.23 4.51 -10.43
C SER A 208 28.60 5.34 -9.30
N TYR A 209 28.00 6.49 -9.61
CA TYR A 209 27.26 7.29 -8.64
C TYR A 209 25.95 6.59 -8.26
N VAL A 210 25.21 6.12 -9.26
CA VAL A 210 23.92 5.46 -9.11
C VAL A 210 24.03 4.17 -8.27
N PHE A 211 25.01 3.31 -8.58
CA PHE A 211 25.19 2.01 -7.91
C PHE A 211 26.19 2.00 -6.76
N GLY A 212 26.94 3.10 -6.53
CA GLY A 212 28.04 3.13 -5.56
C GLY A 212 28.04 4.29 -4.56
N TYR A 213 27.28 5.37 -4.78
CA TYR A 213 27.26 6.51 -3.85
C TYR A 213 26.23 6.34 -2.74
N ALA A 214 26.68 6.46 -1.48
CA ALA A 214 25.84 6.54 -0.29
C ALA A 214 26.15 7.84 0.46
N THR A 215 25.11 8.62 0.77
CA THR A 215 25.25 9.99 1.30
C THR A 215 25.62 9.99 2.79
N LEU A 216 25.11 9.03 3.57
CA LEU A 216 25.45 8.80 4.98
C LEU A 216 25.38 7.30 5.29
N GLY A 217 26.30 6.82 6.12
CA GLY A 217 26.63 5.40 6.26
C GLY A 217 25.42 4.49 6.52
N ILE A 218 25.45 3.32 5.89
CA ILE A 218 24.55 2.17 6.11
C ILE A 218 24.30 1.86 7.60
N TRP A 219 25.20 2.32 8.47
CA TRP A 219 25.11 2.31 9.93
C TRP A 219 23.91 3.06 10.52
N PHE A 220 23.45 4.18 9.94
CA PHE A 220 22.34 4.94 10.52
C PHE A 220 20.99 4.23 10.34
N ILE A 221 20.78 3.57 9.19
CA ILE A 221 19.58 2.76 8.90
C ILE A 221 19.54 1.53 9.82
N LEU A 222 20.69 0.89 10.08
CA LEU A 222 20.80 -0.22 11.04
C LEU A 222 20.56 0.24 12.49
N CYS A 223 21.08 1.41 12.89
CA CYS A 223 20.84 1.96 14.23
C CYS A 223 19.38 2.39 14.45
N THR A 224 18.70 2.92 13.44
CA THR A 224 17.25 3.23 13.55
C THR A 224 16.38 1.98 13.59
N TRP A 225 16.80 0.87 12.98
CA TRP A 225 16.10 -0.42 13.10
C TRP A 225 16.36 -1.13 14.44
N ALA A 226 17.51 -0.87 15.09
CA ALA A 226 17.88 -1.47 16.36
C ALA A 226 17.35 -0.72 17.60
N MET A 227 16.73 0.45 17.42
CA MET A 227 16.19 1.28 18.51
C MET A 227 14.65 1.40 18.49
N GLY A 228 13.97 0.62 17.64
CA GLY A 228 12.51 0.45 17.66
C GLY A 228 12.07 -0.65 18.60
#